data_AF-A0A7W0MEZ3-F1
#
_entry.id   AF-A0A7W0MEZ3-F1
#
_cell.length_a   1.000
_cell.length_b   1.000
_cell.length_c   1.000
_cell.angle_alpha   90.00
_cell.angle_beta   90.00
_cell.angle_gamma   90.00
#
_symmetry.space_group_name_H-M   'P 1'
#
loop_
_entity.id
_entity.type
_entity.pdbx_description
1 polymer ?
#
loop_
_entity_poly.entity_id
_entity_poly.type
_entity_poly.pdbx_seq_one_letter_code
_entity_poly.pdbx_strand_id
1 'polypeptide(L)'
;MFLIPALLAEAYQQYRTTRRWQRQWLWIGIAPLGFGGYLLLNQYVTNSAFAFLTVQNAHWFRWLVFPWVGLRNTFNTMMTGTPVNAQMGGVLELSFAVLGLVCTLITWRRLRLSYGVWMTCNWLVFVSTPFVLSVPRYMLILFPIYILFADLARRHVLANTMLTTWSLLLLAFFVSQFVQGRWAF
;
A
#
# COMPACT_ATOMS: atom_id res chain seq x y z
N MET A 1 3.81 5.02 -10.05
CA MET A 1 4.98 5.93 -9.85
C MET A 1 5.99 5.42 -8.83
N PHE A 2 5.62 4.66 -7.79
CA PHE A 2 6.58 4.16 -6.78
C PHE A 2 7.56 3.08 -7.26
N LEU A 3 7.43 2.64 -8.51
CA LEU A 3 8.39 1.74 -9.16
C LEU A 3 9.72 2.47 -9.36
N ILE A 4 9.69 3.79 -9.53
CA ILE A 4 10.90 4.58 -9.83
C ILE A 4 11.87 4.56 -8.63
N PRO A 5 11.48 4.90 -7.38
CA PRO A 5 12.37 4.77 -6.22
C PRO A 5 12.94 3.35 -6.04
N ALA A 6 12.12 2.32 -6.26
CA ALA A 6 12.55 0.93 -6.14
C ALA A 6 13.58 0.55 -7.21
N LEU A 7 13.32 0.90 -8.48
CA LEU A 7 14.23 0.66 -9.61
C LEU A 7 15.51 1.48 -9.51
N LEU A 8 15.43 2.72 -9.00
CA LEU A 8 16.61 3.55 -8.72
C LEU A 8 17.46 2.96 -7.59
N ALA A 9 16.83 2.45 -6.53
CA ALA A 9 17.54 1.77 -5.45
C ALA A 9 18.24 0.49 -5.96
N GLU A 10 17.60 -0.24 -6.87
CA GLU A 10 18.18 -1.42 -7.51
C GLU A 10 19.34 -1.07 -8.44
N ALA A 11 19.19 -0.04 -9.28
CA ALA A 11 20.25 0.48 -10.13
C ALA A 11 21.45 0.98 -9.30
N TYR A 12 21.20 1.66 -8.19
CA TYR A 12 22.25 2.10 -7.25
C TYR A 12 22.99 0.91 -6.62
N GLN A 13 22.26 -0.13 -6.19
CA GLN A 13 22.86 -1.33 -5.61
C GLN A 13 23.71 -2.09 -6.65
N GLN A 14 23.23 -2.22 -7.89
CA GLN A 14 23.98 -2.82 -9.00
C GLN A 14 25.22 -1.98 -9.36
N TYR A 15 25.09 -0.65 -9.41
CA TYR A 15 26.21 0.24 -9.65
C TYR A 15 27.30 0.08 -8.59
N ARG A 16 26.92 0.02 -7.30
CA ARG A 16 27.88 -0.11 -6.20
C ARG A 16 28.65 -1.44 -6.25
N THR A 17 27.99 -2.50 -6.71
CA THR A 17 28.56 -3.86 -6.76
C THR A 17 29.46 -4.05 -7.98
N THR A 18 29.01 -3.62 -9.15
CA THR A 18 29.69 -3.90 -10.43
C THR A 18 30.56 -2.74 -10.91
N ARG A 19 30.37 -1.52 -10.37
CA ARG A 19 30.95 -0.23 -10.82
C ARG A 19 30.83 0.05 -12.32
N ARG A 20 29.93 -0.65 -13.02
CA ARG A 20 29.71 -0.53 -14.46
C ARG A 20 28.32 0.04 -14.70
N TRP A 21 28.25 1.04 -15.56
CA TRP A 21 26.99 1.61 -16.00
C TRP A 21 26.30 0.68 -16.99
N GLN A 22 25.01 0.38 -16.78
CA GLN A 22 24.22 -0.42 -17.71
C GLN A 22 23.24 0.48 -18.46
N ARG A 23 23.24 0.40 -19.80
CA ARG A 23 22.28 1.14 -20.65
C ARG A 23 20.82 0.81 -20.33
N GLN A 24 20.56 -0.34 -19.71
CA GLN A 24 19.22 -0.75 -19.30
C GLN A 24 18.56 0.21 -18.30
N TRP A 25 19.33 0.98 -17.53
CA TRP A 25 18.79 1.95 -16.57
C TRP A 25 18.07 3.12 -17.23
N LEU A 26 18.36 3.41 -18.51
CA LEU A 26 17.66 4.45 -19.27
C LEU A 26 16.16 4.12 -19.44
N TRP A 27 15.80 2.83 -19.46
CA TRP A 27 14.39 2.40 -19.55
C TRP A 27 13.57 2.76 -18.30
N ILE A 28 14.20 3.02 -17.15
CA ILE A 28 13.51 3.53 -15.96
C ILE A 28 12.83 4.88 -16.28
N GLY A 29 13.41 5.66 -17.19
CA GLY A 29 12.86 6.92 -17.67
C GLY A 29 11.55 6.80 -18.45
N ILE A 30 11.16 5.61 -18.91
CA ILE A 30 9.85 5.39 -19.55
C ILE A 30 8.72 5.35 -18.53
N ALA A 31 8.97 4.85 -17.32
CA ALA A 31 7.95 4.75 -16.27
C ALA A 31 7.21 6.08 -15.95
N PRO A 32 7.86 7.26 -15.88
CA PRO A 32 7.17 8.52 -15.68
C PRO A 32 6.44 9.05 -16.91
N LEU A 33 6.70 8.55 -18.14
CA LEU A 33 6.08 9.10 -19.36
C LEU A 33 4.57 8.98 -19.36
N GLY A 34 4.01 7.86 -18.86
CA GLY A 34 2.56 7.70 -18.74
C GLY A 34 1.93 8.71 -17.79
N PHE A 35 2.61 9.02 -16.68
CA PHE A 35 2.16 10.08 -15.77
C PHE A 35 2.32 11.47 -16.38
N GLY A 36 3.41 11.71 -17.13
CA GLY A 36 3.59 12.95 -17.89
C GLY A 36 2.47 13.16 -18.90
N GLY A 37 2.08 12.13 -19.64
CA GLY A 37 0.94 12.17 -20.55
C GLY A 37 -0.37 12.50 -19.84
N TYR A 38 -0.61 11.93 -18.66
CA TYR A 38 -1.76 12.27 -17.83
C TYR A 38 -1.75 13.73 -17.38
N LEU A 39 -0.60 14.26 -16.93
CA LEU A 39 -0.47 15.66 -16.54
C LEU A 39 -0.71 16.61 -17.71
N LEU A 40 -0.23 16.27 -18.91
CA LEU A 40 -0.45 17.05 -20.13
C LEU A 40 -1.92 17.05 -20.53
N LEU A 41 -2.59 15.89 -20.48
CA LEU A 41 -4.02 15.80 -20.73
C LEU A 41 -4.80 16.64 -19.71
N ASN A 42 -4.43 16.56 -18.44
CA ASN A 42 -5.07 17.34 -17.39
C ASN A 42 -4.86 18.85 -17.61
N GLN A 43 -3.65 19.26 -18.00
CA GLN A 43 -3.35 20.65 -18.37
C GLN A 43 -4.18 21.11 -19.57
N TYR A 44 -4.35 20.28 -20.60
CA TYR A 44 -5.12 20.62 -21.80
C TYR A 44 -6.63 20.77 -21.51
N VAL A 45 -7.20 19.88 -20.68
CA VAL A 45 -8.64 19.85 -20.40
C VAL A 45 -9.03 20.84 -19.31
N THR A 46 -8.23 20.98 -18.25
CA THR A 46 -8.59 21.72 -17.04
C THR A 46 -7.76 22.98 -16.81
N ASN A 47 -6.83 23.31 -17.71
CA ASN A 47 -5.84 24.39 -17.56
C ASN A 47 -4.93 24.25 -16.31
N SER A 48 -4.94 23.10 -15.64
CA SER A 48 -4.09 22.80 -14.50
C SER A 48 -3.65 21.34 -14.51
N ALA A 49 -2.34 21.12 -14.67
CA ALA A 49 -1.73 19.79 -14.66
C ALA A 49 -2.06 19.01 -13.37
N PHE A 50 -2.27 19.71 -12.25
CA PHE A 50 -2.56 19.13 -10.94
C PHE A 50 -4.01 19.27 -10.49
N ALA A 51 -4.95 19.56 -11.40
CA ALA A 51 -6.38 19.69 -11.06
C ALA A 51 -6.94 18.50 -10.26
N PHE A 52 -6.42 17.28 -10.48
CA PHE A 52 -6.81 16.10 -9.72
C PHE A 52 -6.59 16.24 -8.21
N LEU A 53 -5.55 16.96 -7.77
CA LEU A 53 -5.29 17.21 -6.35
C LEU A 53 -6.37 18.12 -5.75
N THR A 54 -6.78 19.15 -6.48
CA THR A 54 -7.85 20.07 -6.06
C THR A 54 -9.17 19.32 -5.95
N VAL A 55 -9.52 18.50 -6.94
CA VAL A 55 -10.74 17.68 -6.93
C VAL A 55 -10.71 16.68 -5.77
N GLN A 56 -9.57 16.01 -5.55
CA GLN A 56 -9.38 15.06 -4.47
C GLN A 56 -9.45 15.72 -3.08
N ASN A 57 -8.95 16.93 -2.93
CA ASN A 57 -9.08 17.69 -1.70
C ASN A 57 -10.56 18.09 -1.46
N ALA A 58 -11.20 18.67 -2.47
CA ALA A 58 -12.55 19.23 -2.35
C ALA A 58 -13.67 18.19 -2.18
N HIS A 59 -13.57 17.04 -2.86
CA HIS A 59 -14.64 16.03 -2.87
C HIS A 59 -14.35 14.81 -1.99
N TRP A 60 -13.07 14.50 -1.79
CA TRP A 60 -12.66 13.28 -1.08
C TRP A 60 -11.93 13.58 0.22
N PHE A 61 -11.77 14.85 0.58
CA PHE A 61 -11.07 15.30 1.79
C PHE A 61 -9.72 14.60 1.97
N ARG A 62 -9.02 14.35 0.85
CA ARG A 62 -7.72 13.68 0.82
C ARG A 62 -6.65 14.69 0.48
N TRP A 63 -5.77 14.93 1.44
CA TRP A 63 -4.52 15.67 1.27
C TRP A 63 -3.40 14.92 1.99
N LEU A 64 -2.15 15.30 1.72
CA LEU A 64 -1.02 14.67 2.37
C LEU A 64 -0.94 15.14 3.82
N VAL A 65 -0.98 14.19 4.75
CA VAL A 65 -0.72 14.43 6.17
C VAL A 65 0.35 13.48 6.66
N PHE A 66 0.96 13.78 7.79
CA PHE A 66 1.91 12.85 8.39
C PHE A 66 1.24 11.52 8.77
N PRO A 67 1.96 10.39 8.69
CA PRO A 67 1.38 9.06 8.87
C PRO A 67 0.78 8.84 10.27
N TRP A 68 1.33 9.47 11.31
CA TRP A 68 0.77 9.40 12.67
C TRP A 68 -0.57 10.11 12.81
N VAL A 69 -0.87 11.11 11.97
CA VAL A 69 -2.18 11.79 11.97
C VAL A 69 -3.25 10.83 11.45
N GLY A 70 -2.99 10.15 10.34
CA GLY A 70 -3.89 9.13 9.79
C GLY A 70 -4.14 7.99 10.78
N LEU A 71 -3.07 7.44 11.36
CA LEU A 71 -3.16 6.35 12.35
C LEU A 71 -3.94 6.76 13.61
N ARG A 72 -3.72 7.98 14.13
CA ARG A 72 -4.46 8.50 15.28
C ARG A 72 -5.95 8.66 14.98
N ASN A 73 -6.30 9.14 13.79
CA ASN A 73 -7.69 9.28 13.37
C ASN A 73 -8.39 7.92 13.26
N THR A 74 -7.72 6.91 12.69
CA THR A 74 -8.22 5.53 12.65
C THR A 74 -8.40 4.94 14.05
N PHE A 75 -7.45 5.18 14.95
CA PHE A 75 -7.55 4.76 16.35
C PHE A 75 -8.74 5.43 17.08
N ASN A 76 -8.95 6.72 16.85
CA ASN A 76 -10.11 7.42 17.41
C ASN A 76 -11.43 6.85 16.85
N THR A 77 -11.46 6.50 15.56
CA THR A 77 -12.62 5.86 14.91
C THR A 77 -12.92 4.49 15.52
N MET A 78 -11.89 3.72 15.88
CA MET A 78 -12.04 2.46 16.62
C MET A 78 -12.66 2.67 18.01
N MET A 79 -12.31 3.74 18.71
CA MET A 79 -12.78 4.00 20.08
C MET A 79 -14.16 4.69 20.16
N THR A 80 -14.49 5.52 19.18
CA THR A 80 -15.65 6.44 19.26
C THR A 80 -16.68 6.23 18.14
N GLY A 81 -16.36 5.40 17.15
CA GLY A 81 -17.26 5.11 16.03
C GLY A 81 -18.44 4.23 16.43
N THR A 82 -19.47 4.22 15.57
CA THR A 82 -20.55 3.22 15.66
C THR A 82 -19.98 1.81 15.57
N PRO A 83 -20.63 0.77 16.11
CA PRO A 83 -20.05 -0.58 16.19
C PRO A 83 -19.50 -1.10 14.85
N VAL A 84 -20.24 -0.85 13.75
CA VAL A 84 -19.83 -1.23 12.40
C VAL A 84 -18.63 -0.39 11.91
N ASN A 85 -18.64 0.92 12.11
CA ASN A 85 -17.55 1.80 11.68
C ASN A 85 -16.28 1.59 12.52
N ALA A 86 -16.42 1.33 13.82
CA ALA A 86 -15.32 1.00 14.71
C ALA A 86 -14.64 -0.31 14.29
N GLN A 87 -15.42 -1.33 13.94
CA GLN A 87 -14.88 -2.61 13.49
C GLN A 87 -14.26 -2.52 12.08
N MET A 88 -14.99 -1.97 11.12
CA MET A 88 -14.56 -1.96 9.71
C MET A 88 -13.56 -0.85 9.38
N GLY A 89 -13.84 0.39 9.78
CA GLY A 89 -13.00 1.56 9.51
C GLY A 89 -11.94 1.84 10.58
N GLY A 90 -12.03 1.19 11.75
CA GLY A 90 -11.07 1.31 12.83
C GLY A 90 -10.18 0.07 12.94
N VAL A 91 -10.72 -1.02 13.49
CA VAL A 91 -9.97 -2.23 13.84
C VAL A 91 -9.31 -2.86 12.62
N LEU A 92 -10.07 -3.11 11.55
CA LEU A 92 -9.51 -3.75 10.34
C LEU A 92 -8.46 -2.84 9.67
N GLU A 93 -8.78 -1.59 9.39
CA GLU A 93 -7.84 -0.63 8.78
C GLU A 93 -6.53 -0.50 9.59
N LEU A 94 -6.64 -0.37 10.91
CA LEU A 94 -5.48 -0.24 11.80
C LEU A 94 -4.68 -1.54 11.87
N SER A 95 -5.34 -2.69 11.96
CA SER A 95 -4.66 -4.00 11.99
C SER A 95 -3.87 -4.27 10.71
N PHE A 96 -4.44 -3.96 9.54
CA PHE A 96 -3.76 -4.10 8.26
C PHE A 96 -2.66 -3.03 8.10
N ALA A 97 -2.85 -1.80 8.60
CA ALA A 97 -1.80 -0.79 8.59
C ALA A 97 -0.57 -1.23 9.42
N VAL A 98 -0.80 -1.80 10.60
CA VAL A 98 0.26 -2.36 11.46
C VAL A 98 0.91 -3.58 10.79
N LEU A 99 0.11 -4.49 10.22
CA LEU A 99 0.63 -5.64 9.47
C LEU A 99 1.53 -5.18 8.32
N GLY A 100 1.11 -4.15 7.58
CA GLY A 100 1.90 -3.57 6.49
C GLY A 100 3.22 -2.99 6.96
N LEU A 101 3.24 -2.32 8.12
CA LEU A 101 4.46 -1.80 8.72
C LEU A 101 5.40 -2.94 9.14
N VAL A 102 4.89 -3.95 9.84
CA VAL A 102 5.68 -5.11 10.29
C VAL A 102 6.28 -5.84 9.08
N CYS A 103 5.48 -6.14 8.06
CA CYS A 103 5.96 -6.80 6.85
C CYS A 103 6.96 -5.93 6.08
N THR A 104 6.80 -4.61 6.07
CA THR A 104 7.79 -3.68 5.49
C THR A 104 9.13 -3.81 6.21
N LEU A 105 9.13 -3.74 7.55
CA LEU A 105 10.34 -3.87 8.37
C LEU A 105 11.03 -5.22 8.19
N ILE A 106 10.26 -6.31 8.10
CA ILE A 106 10.81 -7.65 7.83
C ILE A 106 11.42 -7.72 6.42
N THR A 107 10.77 -7.12 5.42
CA THR A 107 11.25 -7.09 4.03
C THR A 107 12.61 -6.41 3.93
N TRP A 108 12.83 -5.31 4.65
CA TRP A 108 14.15 -4.64 4.70
C TRP A 108 15.28 -5.55 5.23
N ARG A 109 14.96 -6.52 6.10
CA ARG A 109 15.94 -7.43 6.69
C ARG A 109 16.10 -8.74 5.93
N ARG A 110 15.01 -9.27 5.35
CA ARG A 110 14.99 -10.61 4.75
C ARG A 110 15.01 -10.62 3.23
N LEU A 111 14.61 -9.53 2.58
CA LEU A 111 14.45 -9.44 1.13
C LEU A 111 15.34 -8.35 0.53
N ARG A 112 15.29 -8.21 -0.80
CA ARG A 112 16.10 -7.25 -1.56
C ARG A 112 15.74 -5.81 -1.18
N LEU A 113 16.74 -4.92 -1.23
CA LEU A 113 16.59 -3.48 -0.95
C LEU A 113 15.45 -2.84 -1.77
N SER A 114 15.38 -3.17 -3.07
CA SER A 114 14.32 -2.74 -3.99
C SER A 114 12.92 -3.02 -3.44
N TYR A 115 12.71 -4.18 -2.80
CA TYR A 115 11.42 -4.56 -2.22
C TYR A 115 11.11 -3.78 -0.94
N GLY A 116 12.12 -3.51 -0.12
CA GLY A 116 11.97 -2.67 1.07
C GLY A 116 11.58 -1.24 0.71
N VAL A 117 12.25 -0.66 -0.29
CA VAL A 117 11.93 0.68 -0.81
C VAL A 117 10.52 0.72 -1.42
N TRP A 118 10.17 -0.28 -2.24
CA TRP A 118 8.82 -0.42 -2.79
C TRP A 118 7.74 -0.44 -1.69
N MET A 119 7.91 -1.29 -0.68
CA MET A 119 6.93 -1.41 0.40
C MET A 119 6.83 -0.14 1.23
N THR A 120 7.96 0.50 1.54
CA THR A 120 7.99 1.72 2.37
C THR A 120 7.28 2.87 1.67
N CYS A 121 7.58 3.10 0.40
CA CYS A 121 6.96 4.18 -0.38
C CYS A 121 5.44 4.00 -0.48
N ASN A 122 4.97 2.78 -0.77
CA ASN A 122 3.53 2.51 -0.87
C ASN A 122 2.86 2.59 0.50
N TRP A 123 3.43 1.98 1.54
CA TRP A 123 2.88 1.99 2.89
C TRP A 123 2.73 3.42 3.42
N LEU A 124 3.77 4.25 3.29
CA LEU A 124 3.73 5.65 3.73
C LEU A 124 2.58 6.41 3.07
N VAL A 125 2.33 6.21 1.78
CA VAL A 125 1.23 6.89 1.07
C VAL A 125 -0.13 6.45 1.57
N PHE A 126 -0.30 5.17 1.91
CA PHE A 126 -1.57 4.67 2.44
C PHE A 126 -1.91 5.27 3.80
N VAL A 127 -0.91 5.42 4.68
CA VAL A 127 -1.12 5.98 6.02
C VAL A 127 -1.01 7.51 6.09
N SER A 128 -0.44 8.16 5.07
CA SER A 128 -0.28 9.63 4.99
C SER A 128 -1.53 10.34 4.46
N THR A 129 -2.71 9.91 4.90
CA THR A 129 -4.00 10.52 4.55
C THR A 129 -4.85 10.75 5.81
N PRO A 130 -5.67 11.83 5.86
CA PRO A 130 -6.48 12.15 7.04
C PRO A 130 -7.49 11.05 7.39
N PHE A 131 -7.99 10.37 6.35
CA PHE A 131 -8.96 9.30 6.44
C PHE A 131 -8.39 8.04 5.78
N VAL A 132 -7.75 7.21 6.61
CA VAL A 132 -7.15 5.94 6.18
C VAL A 132 -8.28 4.94 5.93
N LEU A 133 -8.49 4.63 4.66
CA LEU A 133 -9.59 3.78 4.18
C LEU A 133 -9.07 2.88 3.05
N SER A 134 -9.49 1.63 3.05
CA SER A 134 -9.11 0.59 2.09
C SER A 134 -7.66 0.11 2.21
N VAL A 135 -7.04 0.19 3.40
CA VAL A 135 -5.70 -0.38 3.64
C VAL A 135 -5.63 -1.86 3.25
N PRO A 136 -6.61 -2.73 3.61
CA PRO A 136 -6.58 -4.13 3.20
C PRO A 136 -6.45 -4.30 1.67
N ARG A 137 -7.19 -3.48 0.91
CA ARG A 137 -7.13 -3.46 -0.56
C ARG A 137 -5.79 -2.95 -1.08
N TYR A 138 -5.26 -1.89 -0.48
CA TYR A 138 -3.98 -1.31 -0.92
C TYR A 138 -2.79 -2.23 -0.63
N MET A 139 -2.89 -3.07 0.41
CA MET A 139 -1.87 -4.08 0.69
C MET A 139 -1.75 -5.14 -0.40
N LEU A 140 -2.76 -5.33 -1.25
CA LEU A 140 -2.67 -6.27 -2.37
C LEU A 140 -1.56 -5.92 -3.36
N ILE A 141 -1.20 -4.64 -3.44
CA ILE A 141 -0.12 -4.10 -4.30
C ILE A 141 1.27 -4.36 -3.69
N LEU A 142 1.34 -4.63 -2.38
CA LEU A 142 2.58 -4.91 -1.66
C LEU A 142 3.00 -6.37 -1.88
N PHE A 143 3.33 -6.73 -3.13
CA PHE A 143 3.66 -8.09 -3.51
C PHE A 143 4.72 -8.81 -2.62
N PRO A 144 5.72 -8.13 -2.01
CA PRO A 144 6.68 -8.83 -1.16
C PRO A 144 6.05 -9.46 0.10
N ILE A 145 4.87 -9.00 0.52
CA ILE A 145 4.11 -9.62 1.61
C ILE A 145 3.79 -11.08 1.29
N TYR A 146 3.39 -11.39 0.05
CA TYR A 146 3.10 -12.76 -0.36
C TYR A 146 4.36 -13.63 -0.35
N ILE A 147 5.52 -13.06 -0.69
CA ILE A 147 6.80 -13.76 -0.64
C ILE A 147 7.15 -14.11 0.82
N LEU A 148 6.96 -13.15 1.75
CA LEU A 148 7.19 -13.38 3.17
C LEU A 148 6.26 -14.46 3.74
N PHE A 149 4.97 -14.41 3.42
CA PHE A 149 4.02 -15.41 3.89
C PHE A 149 4.25 -16.78 3.25
N ALA A 150 4.65 -16.86 1.99
CA ALA A 150 5.02 -18.11 1.35
C ALA A 150 6.28 -18.74 1.99
N ASP A 151 7.30 -17.94 2.30
CA ASP A 151 8.49 -18.42 3.02
C ASP A 151 8.13 -18.89 4.44
N LEU A 152 7.27 -18.17 5.15
CA LEU A 152 6.80 -18.55 6.48
C LEU A 152 5.98 -19.84 6.47
N ALA A 153 5.03 -19.96 5.55
CA ALA A 153 4.16 -21.12 5.39
C ALA A 153 4.96 -22.37 5.02
N ARG A 154 6.02 -22.23 4.20
CA ARG A 154 6.90 -23.35 3.85
C ARG A 154 7.72 -23.85 5.04
N ARG A 155 8.12 -22.96 5.95
CA ARG A 155 8.97 -23.31 7.11
C ARG A 155 8.20 -23.85 8.30
N HIS A 156 6.95 -23.39 8.50
CA HIS A 156 6.15 -23.75 9.66
C HIS A 156 4.76 -24.21 9.24
N VAL A 157 4.49 -25.51 9.38
CA VAL A 157 3.19 -26.12 9.06
C VAL A 157 2.05 -25.43 9.83
N LEU A 158 2.27 -25.13 11.12
CA LEU A 158 1.28 -24.40 11.93
C LEU A 158 0.96 -23.01 11.36
N ALA A 159 1.97 -22.27 10.90
CA ALA A 159 1.76 -20.94 10.31
C ALA A 159 0.99 -21.05 8.98
N ASN A 160 1.28 -22.07 8.17
CA ASN A 160 0.52 -22.35 6.95
C ASN A 160 -0.95 -22.64 7.28
N THR A 161 -1.21 -23.57 8.20
CA THR A 161 -2.58 -23.92 8.61
C THR A 161 -3.32 -22.70 9.16
N MET A 162 -2.69 -21.89 10.01
CA MET A 162 -3.28 -20.66 10.54
C MET A 162 -3.61 -19.66 9.43
N LEU A 163 -2.67 -19.40 8.51
CA LEU A 163 -2.87 -18.46 7.40
C LEU A 163 -4.02 -18.90 6.49
N THR A 164 -4.04 -20.17 6.10
CA THR A 164 -5.10 -20.71 5.22
C THR A 164 -6.45 -20.69 5.92
N THR A 165 -6.51 -21.13 7.19
CA THR A 165 -7.77 -21.18 7.95
C THR A 165 -8.33 -19.77 8.15
N TRP A 166 -7.52 -18.80 8.58
CA TRP A 166 -7.97 -17.42 8.75
C TRP A 166 -8.37 -16.76 7.42
N SER A 167 -7.64 -17.03 6.34
CA SER A 167 -8.00 -16.51 5.01
C SER A 167 -9.37 -17.04 4.56
N LEU A 168 -9.64 -18.33 4.77
CA LEU A 168 -10.93 -18.95 4.43
C LEU A 168 -12.07 -18.43 5.31
N LEU A 169 -11.84 -18.27 6.61
CA LEU A 169 -12.83 -17.72 7.54
C LEU A 169 -13.18 -16.28 7.20
N LEU A 170 -12.18 -15.44 6.94
CA LEU A 170 -12.38 -14.05 6.54
C LEU A 170 -13.10 -13.97 5.19
N LEU A 171 -12.72 -14.80 4.22
CA LEU A 171 -13.41 -14.89 2.94
C LEU A 171 -14.88 -15.26 3.12
N ALA A 172 -15.19 -16.31 3.89
CA ALA A 172 -16.55 -16.73 4.16
C ALA A 172 -17.35 -15.62 4.86
N PHE A 173 -16.74 -14.92 5.82
CA PHE A 173 -17.35 -13.78 6.50
C PHE A 173 -17.68 -12.64 5.52
N PHE A 174 -16.72 -12.21 4.69
CA PHE A 174 -16.95 -11.12 3.74
C PHE A 174 -17.96 -11.50 2.65
N VAL A 175 -17.92 -12.74 2.15
CA VAL A 175 -18.94 -13.26 1.22
C VAL A 175 -20.32 -13.22 1.88
N SER A 176 -20.45 -13.60 3.16
CA SER A 176 -21.73 -13.55 3.87
C SER A 176 -22.27 -12.12 4.00
N GLN A 177 -21.40 -11.14 4.27
CA GLN A 177 -21.79 -9.72 4.34
C GLN A 177 -22.23 -9.21 2.96
N PHE A 178 -21.48 -9.56 1.92
CA PHE A 178 -21.80 -9.18 0.54
C PHE A 178 -23.18 -9.71 0.10
N VAL A 179 -23.47 -10.99 0.35
CA VAL A 179 -24.77 -11.60 0.00
C VAL A 179 -25.93 -10.96 0.78
N GLN A 180 -25.70 -10.47 1.99
CA GLN A 180 -26.70 -9.75 2.79
C GLN A 180 -26.89 -8.29 2.35
N GLY A 181 -26.21 -7.83 1.30
CA GLY A 181 -26.21 -6.41 0.88
C GLY A 181 -25.57 -5.48 1.90
N ARG A 182 -24.83 -6.04 2.88
CA ARG A 182 -24.09 -5.27 3.87
C ARG A 182 -22.75 -4.88 3.27
N TRP A 183 -22.17 -3.82 3.84
CA TRP A 183 -20.87 -3.35 3.42
C TRP A 183 -19.83 -4.46 3.64
N ALA A 184 -19.15 -4.86 2.57
CA ALA A 184 -18.06 -5.82 2.55
C ALA A 184 -16.93 -5.20 1.71
N PHE A 185 -15.70 -5.30 2.19
CA PHE A 185 -14.51 -4.74 1.53
C PHE A 185 -14.19 -5.42 0.20
#